data_AF-A0AA43M5L5-F1
#
_entry.id   AF-A0AA43M5L5-F1
#
_cell.length_a   1.000
_cell.length_b   1.000
_cell.length_c   1.000
_cell.angle_alpha   90.00
_cell.angle_beta   90.00
_cell.angle_gamma   90.00
#
_symmetry.space_group_name_H-M   'P 1'
#
loop_
_entity.id
_entity.type
_entity.pdbx_description
1 polymer ?
#
loop_
_entity_poly.entity_id
_entity_poly.type
_entity_poly.pdbx_seq_one_letter_code
_entity_poly.pdbx_strand_id
1 'polypeptide(L)'
;MFKHYKKTLLEQFIETLYIEDHIFAPEHITLQRLAEALDVYVQYSPISSRAYESDSGVRCILIDSRLSPMKQRLDFLHELCHILRHAGNQLVMPVLFIKAQERDAEHFVLYASMPYFMIQSQQLPGDYNQTIQLISDTFGVPKELAKIRFDQILRREYEGELTNGLTNFSYPAHRVNQQPEFPDVTKIFAYYDPHSTFDGPDQLIIRLDYKTLTTQYELPIPRDVRFQELEWEALKDIAVEPTISGDIVCFDGQLTLQIHRLVFRYGLSKNTFVMHMRDVEQIIETDQRVTRKFN
;
A
#
# COMPACT_ATOMS: atom_id res chain seq x y z
N MET A 1 -18.35 -9.05 -8.58
CA MET A 1 -16.92 -9.28 -8.87
C MET A 1 -16.32 -7.96 -9.30
N PHE A 2 -15.16 -7.60 -8.77
CA PHE A 2 -14.48 -6.32 -8.98
C PHE A 2 -13.99 -6.20 -10.43
N LYS A 3 -14.60 -5.33 -11.23
CA LYS A 3 -14.37 -5.18 -12.67
C LYS A 3 -13.26 -4.19 -13.01
N HIS A 4 -13.00 -3.28 -12.08
CA HIS A 4 -12.14 -2.13 -12.28
C HIS A 4 -10.85 -2.19 -11.46
N TYR A 5 -10.74 -3.15 -10.54
CA TYR A 5 -9.56 -3.44 -9.76
C TYR A 5 -8.34 -3.74 -10.65
N LYS A 6 -7.23 -3.04 -10.40
CA LYS A 6 -5.94 -3.29 -11.03
C LYS A 6 -4.93 -3.73 -9.98
N LYS A 7 -4.29 -4.88 -10.24
CA LYS A 7 -3.24 -5.43 -9.39
C LYS A 7 -2.00 -4.53 -9.44
N THR A 8 -1.41 -4.27 -8.28
CA THR A 8 -0.09 -3.63 -8.16
C THR A 8 1.02 -4.55 -8.70
N LEU A 9 2.22 -4.00 -8.92
CA LEU A 9 3.39 -4.80 -9.30
C LEU A 9 3.73 -5.89 -8.26
N LEU A 10 3.55 -5.59 -6.96
CA LEU A 10 3.79 -6.59 -5.91
C LEU A 10 2.78 -7.74 -5.96
N GLU A 11 1.50 -7.43 -6.22
CA GLU A 11 0.48 -8.48 -6.38
C GLU A 11 0.72 -9.33 -7.63
N GLN A 12 1.14 -8.71 -8.74
CA GLN A 12 1.51 -9.45 -9.96
C GLN A 12 2.73 -10.34 -9.74
N PHE A 13 3.73 -9.84 -9.00
CA PHE A 13 4.89 -10.63 -8.60
C PHE A 13 4.50 -11.86 -7.77
N ILE A 14 3.68 -11.67 -6.72
CA ILE A 14 3.21 -12.77 -5.86
C ILE A 14 2.35 -13.77 -6.64
N GLU A 15 1.47 -13.28 -7.50
CA GLU A 15 0.63 -14.14 -8.33
C GLU A 15 1.46 -14.97 -9.32
N THR A 16 2.46 -14.37 -9.96
CA THR A 16 3.37 -15.09 -10.85
C THR A 16 4.12 -16.17 -10.08
N LEU A 17 4.71 -15.80 -8.94
CA LEU A 17 5.40 -16.74 -8.03
C LEU A 17 4.51 -17.93 -7.68
N TYR A 18 3.29 -17.66 -7.20
CA TYR A 18 2.37 -18.72 -6.77
C TYR A 18 1.88 -19.58 -7.94
N ILE A 19 1.63 -19.01 -9.11
CA ILE A 19 1.18 -19.77 -10.28
C ILE A 19 2.29 -20.69 -10.80
N GLU A 20 3.53 -20.19 -10.86
CA GLU A 20 4.71 -20.96 -11.29
C GLU A 20 4.98 -22.14 -10.34
N ASP A 21 4.76 -21.95 -9.04
CA ASP A 21 4.91 -22.99 -8.00
C ASP A 21 3.63 -23.81 -7.74
N HIS A 22 2.64 -23.71 -8.63
CA HIS A 22 1.38 -24.45 -8.56
C HIS A 22 0.54 -24.21 -7.29
N ILE A 23 0.64 -23.03 -6.67
CA ILE A 23 -0.08 -22.59 -5.47
C ILE A 23 -1.35 -21.84 -5.90
N PHE A 24 -2.39 -22.58 -6.26
CA PHE A 24 -3.63 -22.00 -6.82
C PHE A 24 -4.78 -21.75 -5.84
N ALA A 25 -4.71 -22.28 -4.61
CA ALA A 25 -5.82 -22.25 -3.65
C ALA A 25 -5.36 -21.77 -2.27
N PRO A 26 -6.23 -21.13 -1.45
CA PRO A 26 -5.88 -20.62 -0.13
C PRO A 26 -5.23 -21.65 0.80
N GLU A 27 -5.73 -22.90 0.79
CA GLU A 27 -5.22 -24.02 1.57
C GLU A 27 -3.81 -24.46 1.16
N HIS A 28 -3.33 -24.04 -0.01
CA HIS A 28 -1.96 -24.29 -0.46
C HIS A 28 -0.96 -23.30 0.16
N ILE A 29 -1.42 -22.18 0.72
CA ILE A 29 -0.58 -21.17 1.35
C ILE A 29 -0.21 -21.65 2.77
N THR A 30 0.58 -22.71 2.82
CA THR A 30 1.16 -23.26 4.04
C THR A 30 2.65 -23.00 4.08
N LEU A 31 3.20 -22.87 5.28
CA LEU A 31 4.62 -22.69 5.49
C LEU A 31 5.42 -23.82 4.83
N GLN A 32 5.01 -25.08 5.01
CA GLN A 32 5.72 -26.23 4.43
C GLN A 32 5.75 -26.18 2.90
N ARG A 33 4.58 -25.93 2.27
CA ARG A 33 4.51 -25.92 0.81
C ARG A 33 5.31 -24.77 0.19
N LEU A 34 5.24 -23.59 0.80
CA LEU A 34 6.02 -22.43 0.35
C LEU A 34 7.52 -22.64 0.56
N ALA A 35 7.93 -23.23 1.69
CA ALA A 35 9.32 -23.54 1.97
C ALA A 35 9.90 -24.54 0.95
N GLU A 36 9.15 -25.61 0.64
CA GLU A 36 9.54 -26.61 -0.36
C GLU A 36 9.60 -26.01 -1.77
N ALA A 37 8.59 -25.25 -2.18
CA ALA A 37 8.53 -24.64 -3.51
C ALA A 37 9.66 -23.63 -3.76
N LEU A 38 10.02 -22.86 -2.74
CA LEU A 38 10.96 -21.74 -2.86
C LEU A 38 12.39 -22.07 -2.41
N ASP A 39 12.66 -23.35 -2.14
CA ASP A 39 13.94 -23.87 -1.64
C ASP A 39 14.44 -23.10 -0.39
N VAL A 40 13.56 -23.00 0.61
CA VAL A 40 13.82 -22.33 1.88
C VAL A 40 13.84 -23.35 3.01
N TYR A 41 14.98 -23.44 3.70
CA TYR A 41 15.11 -24.27 4.89
C TYR A 41 14.47 -23.59 6.10
N VAL A 42 13.52 -24.26 6.76
CA VAL A 42 12.84 -23.69 7.93
C VAL A 42 13.27 -24.38 9.22
N GLN A 43 13.66 -23.59 10.20
CA GLN A 43 13.99 -24.03 11.55
C GLN A 43 13.04 -23.39 12.57
N TYR A 44 12.63 -24.16 13.58
CA TYR A 44 11.87 -23.64 14.72
C TYR A 44 12.78 -23.46 15.94
N SER A 45 12.70 -22.30 16.61
CA SER A 45 13.50 -21.99 17.81
C SER A 45 12.78 -20.96 18.68
N PRO A 46 12.94 -20.95 20.02
CA PRO A 46 12.24 -20.02 20.91
C PRO A 46 12.86 -18.60 20.92
N ILE A 47 13.18 -18.06 19.74
CA ILE A 47 13.69 -16.71 19.53
C ILE A 47 12.91 -16.03 18.40
N SER A 48 12.98 -14.70 18.30
CA SER A 48 12.29 -13.95 17.25
C SER A 48 12.65 -14.46 15.86
N SER A 49 11.62 -14.64 15.03
CA SER A 49 11.72 -15.07 13.63
C SER A 49 12.70 -14.19 12.85
N ARG A 50 13.44 -14.78 11.92
CA ARG A 50 14.41 -14.09 11.06
C ARG A 50 14.80 -14.91 9.84
N ALA A 51 15.03 -14.25 8.72
CA ALA A 51 15.69 -14.80 7.55
C ALA A 51 17.21 -14.60 7.60
N TYR A 52 17.95 -15.55 7.03
CA TYR A 52 19.38 -15.42 6.73
C TYR A 52 19.78 -16.37 5.61
N GLU A 53 20.92 -16.10 4.99
CA GLU A 53 21.57 -17.02 4.05
C GLU A 53 22.77 -17.66 4.75
N SER A 54 22.92 -18.98 4.64
CA SER A 54 24.09 -19.67 5.19
C SER A 54 25.34 -19.38 4.36
N ASP A 55 26.53 -19.68 4.91
CA ASP A 55 27.80 -19.56 4.19
C ASP A 55 27.85 -20.42 2.90
N SER A 56 26.98 -21.43 2.80
CA SER A 56 26.84 -22.29 1.62
C SER A 56 25.78 -21.81 0.62
N GLY A 57 25.21 -20.61 0.83
CA GLY A 57 24.18 -20.03 -0.04
C GLY A 57 22.76 -20.56 0.19
N VAL A 58 22.53 -21.31 1.28
CA VAL A 58 21.20 -21.87 1.57
C VAL A 58 20.34 -20.81 2.25
N ARG A 59 19.15 -20.58 1.70
CA ARG A 59 18.15 -19.67 2.27
C ARG A 59 17.50 -20.31 3.48
N CYS A 60 17.60 -19.66 4.63
CA CYS A 60 17.10 -20.17 5.90
C CYS A 60 16.11 -19.17 6.52
N ILE A 61 15.00 -19.68 7.04
CA ILE A 61 14.09 -18.92 7.89
C ILE A 61 14.02 -19.61 9.25
N LEU A 62 14.36 -18.88 10.29
CA LEU A 62 14.08 -19.27 11.66
C LEU A 62 12.72 -18.72 12.07
N ILE A 63 11.87 -19.57 12.64
CA ILE A 63 10.53 -19.24 13.10
C ILE A 63 10.46 -19.36 14.62
N ASP A 64 9.87 -18.37 15.27
CA ASP A 64 9.64 -18.39 16.71
C ASP A 64 8.67 -19.52 17.11
N SER A 65 9.21 -20.56 17.74
CA SER A 65 8.46 -21.76 18.14
C SER A 65 7.41 -21.50 19.22
N ARG A 66 7.40 -20.31 19.84
CA ARG A 66 6.46 -19.93 20.91
C ARG A 66 5.18 -19.30 20.37
N LEU A 67 5.17 -18.91 19.08
CA LEU A 67 4.04 -18.28 18.43
C LEU A 67 2.97 -19.32 18.03
N SER A 68 1.72 -18.86 17.87
CA SER A 68 0.66 -19.71 17.31
C SER A 68 0.96 -20.06 15.85
N PRO A 69 0.45 -21.19 15.32
CA PRO A 69 0.68 -21.58 13.92
C PRO A 69 0.31 -20.48 12.91
N MET A 70 -0.77 -19.74 13.16
CA MET A 70 -1.16 -18.60 12.35
C MET A 70 -0.11 -17.50 12.35
N LYS A 71 0.41 -17.11 13.52
CA LYS A 71 1.46 -16.08 13.63
C LYS A 71 2.78 -16.55 13.01
N GLN A 72 3.16 -17.80 13.24
CA GLN A 72 4.34 -18.40 12.61
C GLN A 72 4.26 -18.35 11.08
N ARG A 73 3.08 -18.58 10.50
CA ARG A 73 2.89 -18.49 9.06
C ARG A 73 2.99 -17.04 8.54
N LEU A 74 2.47 -16.06 9.28
CA LEU A 74 2.60 -14.65 8.91
C LEU A 74 4.06 -14.17 9.03
N ASP A 75 4.75 -14.53 10.11
CA ASP A 75 6.18 -14.29 10.28
C ASP A 75 6.99 -14.93 9.14
N PHE A 76 6.67 -16.18 8.78
CA PHE A 76 7.31 -16.84 7.64
C PHE A 76 7.16 -16.03 6.35
N LEU A 77 5.96 -15.51 6.05
CA LEU A 77 5.74 -14.67 4.86
C LEU A 77 6.53 -13.36 4.93
N HIS A 78 6.66 -12.76 6.11
CA HIS A 78 7.47 -11.56 6.34
C HIS A 78 8.94 -11.84 6.04
N GLU A 79 9.50 -12.89 6.64
CA GLU A 79 10.89 -13.32 6.42
C GLU A 79 11.15 -13.77 4.98
N LEU A 80 10.17 -14.40 4.34
CA LEU A 80 10.24 -14.77 2.94
C LEU A 80 10.35 -13.54 2.03
N CYS A 81 9.69 -12.42 2.35
CA CYS A 81 9.88 -11.16 1.64
C CYS A 81 11.34 -10.71 1.69
N HIS A 82 11.98 -10.81 2.87
CA HIS A 82 13.39 -10.44 3.02
C HIS A 82 14.29 -11.28 2.11
N ILE A 83 14.05 -12.59 2.03
CA ILE A 83 14.82 -13.49 1.16
C ILE A 83 14.62 -13.19 -0.32
N LEU A 84 13.37 -12.97 -0.75
CA LEU A 84 13.05 -12.84 -2.17
C LEU A 84 13.32 -11.45 -2.74
N ARG A 85 13.24 -10.41 -1.92
CA ARG A 85 13.13 -9.02 -2.42
C ARG A 85 14.17 -8.07 -1.84
N HIS A 86 14.81 -8.44 -0.73
CA HIS A 86 15.74 -7.55 -0.04
C HIS A 86 17.17 -8.04 -0.14
N ALA A 87 18.11 -7.10 -0.09
CA ALA A 87 19.55 -7.37 -0.08
C ALA A 87 20.24 -6.45 0.94
N GLY A 88 21.42 -6.85 1.38
CA GLY A 88 22.23 -6.11 2.33
C GLY A 88 22.01 -6.50 3.80
N ASN A 89 22.96 -6.09 4.64
CA ASN A 89 22.94 -6.40 6.06
C ASN A 89 22.25 -5.30 6.86
N GLN A 90 21.07 -5.58 7.40
CA GLN A 90 20.28 -4.63 8.18
C GLN A 90 21.02 -4.07 9.42
N LEU A 91 22.04 -4.76 9.96
CA LEU A 91 22.81 -4.28 11.11
C LEU A 91 23.68 -3.05 10.81
N VAL A 92 24.03 -2.84 9.53
CA VAL A 92 24.90 -1.74 9.07
C VAL A 92 24.19 -0.82 8.07
N MET A 93 22.95 -1.15 7.71
CA MET A 93 22.15 -0.41 6.76
C MET A 93 21.60 0.88 7.39
N PRO A 94 21.53 2.01 6.66
CA PRO A 94 20.91 3.21 7.21
C PRO A 94 19.43 2.97 7.56
N VAL A 95 18.98 3.57 8.66
CA VAL A 95 17.64 3.34 9.26
C VAL A 95 16.50 3.52 8.26
N LEU A 96 16.61 4.46 7.33
CA LEU A 96 15.58 4.71 6.31
C LEU A 96 15.41 3.53 5.36
N PHE A 97 16.50 2.84 4.99
CA PHE A 97 16.43 1.65 4.14
C PHE A 97 15.90 0.44 4.90
N ILE A 98 16.22 0.29 6.19
CA ILE A 98 15.61 -0.76 7.02
C ILE A 98 14.10 -0.57 7.09
N LYS A 99 13.66 0.66 7.45
CA LYS A 99 12.23 1.01 7.40
C LYS A 99 11.63 0.79 6.02
N ALA A 100 12.42 0.96 4.95
CA ALA A 100 12.00 0.67 3.59
C ALA A 100 11.58 -0.78 3.41
N GLN A 101 12.49 -1.68 3.78
CA GLN A 101 12.30 -3.13 3.71
C GLN A 101 11.16 -3.61 4.60
N GLU A 102 11.07 -3.15 5.85
CA GLU A 102 10.00 -3.60 6.76
C GLU A 102 8.59 -3.28 6.22
N ARG A 103 8.38 -2.08 5.67
CA ARG A 103 7.07 -1.73 5.07
C ARG A 103 6.79 -2.52 3.80
N ASP A 104 7.82 -2.90 3.04
CA ASP A 104 7.62 -3.77 1.87
C ASP A 104 7.21 -5.17 2.32
N ALA A 105 7.85 -5.70 3.36
CA ALA A 105 7.50 -6.98 3.98
C ALA A 105 6.09 -6.99 4.57
N GLU A 106 5.64 -5.92 5.23
CA GLU A 106 4.25 -5.76 5.71
C GLU A 106 3.22 -5.87 4.56
N HIS A 107 3.46 -5.20 3.42
CA HIS A 107 2.58 -5.31 2.25
C HIS A 107 2.68 -6.68 1.58
N PHE A 108 3.87 -7.26 1.55
CA PHE A 108 4.10 -8.60 1.04
C PHE A 108 3.26 -9.61 1.83
N VAL A 109 3.28 -9.57 3.16
CA VAL A 109 2.46 -10.45 4.01
C VAL A 109 0.98 -10.29 3.68
N LEU A 110 0.49 -9.06 3.53
CA LEU A 110 -0.91 -8.79 3.19
C LEU A 110 -1.32 -9.45 1.86
N TYR A 111 -0.48 -9.35 0.82
CA TYR A 111 -0.79 -9.88 -0.51
C TYR A 111 -0.48 -11.37 -0.65
N ALA A 112 0.55 -11.87 0.01
CA ALA A 112 0.98 -13.26 -0.04
C ALA A 112 0.08 -14.17 0.81
N SER A 113 -0.46 -13.65 1.92
CA SER A 113 -1.44 -14.38 2.74
C SER A 113 -2.84 -14.36 2.14
N MET A 114 -3.18 -13.34 1.34
CA MET A 114 -4.48 -13.18 0.69
C MET A 114 -4.35 -12.66 -0.75
N PRO A 115 -3.86 -13.51 -1.69
CA PRO A 115 -3.67 -13.11 -3.08
C PRO A 115 -4.99 -12.73 -3.73
N TYR A 116 -5.00 -11.63 -4.48
CA TYR A 116 -6.23 -11.11 -5.07
C TYR A 116 -6.89 -12.10 -6.04
N PHE A 117 -6.10 -12.84 -6.85
CA PHE A 117 -6.66 -13.83 -7.77
C PHE A 117 -7.41 -14.96 -7.05
N MET A 118 -6.97 -15.34 -5.85
CA MET A 118 -7.67 -16.32 -5.02
C MET A 118 -8.93 -15.74 -4.40
N ILE A 119 -8.89 -14.49 -3.91
CA ILE A 119 -10.09 -13.79 -3.42
C ILE A 119 -11.14 -13.66 -4.53
N GLN A 120 -10.72 -13.27 -5.73
CA GLN A 120 -11.60 -13.08 -6.87
C GLN A 120 -12.33 -14.38 -7.27
N SER A 121 -11.72 -15.54 -7.02
CA SER A 121 -12.33 -16.84 -7.29
C SER A 121 -13.39 -17.26 -6.26
N GLN A 122 -13.49 -16.57 -5.11
CA GLN A 122 -14.46 -16.88 -4.07
C GLN A 122 -15.85 -16.29 -4.36
N GLN A 123 -16.89 -16.96 -3.86
CA GLN A 123 -18.23 -16.40 -3.82
C GLN A 123 -18.37 -15.51 -2.56
N LEU A 124 -18.10 -14.22 -2.72
CA LEU A 124 -18.18 -13.26 -1.62
C LEU A 124 -19.66 -12.90 -1.32
N PRO A 125 -20.07 -12.91 -0.04
CA PRO A 125 -21.37 -12.39 0.40
C PRO A 125 -21.56 -10.92 0.01
N GLY A 126 -22.82 -10.47 -0.05
CA GLY A 126 -23.12 -9.04 -0.21
C GLY A 126 -22.88 -8.23 1.08
N ASP A 127 -22.86 -8.89 2.24
CA ASP A 127 -22.63 -8.27 3.54
C ASP A 127 -21.14 -8.10 3.83
N TYR A 128 -20.76 -6.90 4.28
CA TYR A 128 -19.37 -6.51 4.55
C TYR A 128 -18.72 -7.35 5.65
N ASN A 129 -19.41 -7.54 6.79
CA ASN A 129 -18.87 -8.25 7.94
C ASN A 129 -18.75 -9.75 7.68
N GLN A 130 -19.73 -10.33 6.97
CA GLN A 130 -19.68 -11.71 6.52
C GLN A 130 -18.56 -11.92 5.50
N THR A 131 -18.31 -10.95 4.63
CA THR A 131 -17.20 -11.04 3.66
C THR A 131 -15.85 -11.02 4.34
N ILE A 132 -15.63 -10.12 5.31
CA ILE A 132 -14.39 -10.10 6.11
C ILE A 132 -14.21 -11.42 6.86
N GLN A 133 -15.29 -11.94 7.46
CA GLN A 133 -15.25 -13.22 8.17
C GLN A 133 -14.88 -14.36 7.23
N LEU A 134 -15.52 -14.43 6.06
CA LEU A 134 -15.21 -15.45 5.04
C LEU A 134 -13.75 -15.38 4.59
N ILE A 135 -13.22 -14.18 4.33
CA ILE A 135 -11.80 -14.00 3.93
C ILE A 135 -10.88 -14.45 5.08
N SER A 136 -11.17 -14.04 6.31
CA SER A 136 -10.41 -14.43 7.51
C SER A 136 -10.33 -15.96 7.64
N ASP A 137 -11.47 -16.64 7.52
CA ASP A 137 -11.59 -18.08 7.67
C ASP A 137 -10.94 -18.83 6.51
N THR A 138 -11.18 -18.38 5.27
CA THR A 138 -10.66 -19.01 4.03
C THR A 138 -9.14 -18.96 3.97
N PHE A 139 -8.55 -17.82 4.33
CA PHE A 139 -7.10 -17.63 4.26
C PHE A 139 -6.40 -17.92 5.58
N GLY A 140 -7.13 -18.22 6.65
CA GLY A 140 -6.58 -18.51 7.98
C GLY A 140 -5.77 -17.36 8.58
N VAL A 141 -6.27 -16.13 8.44
CA VAL A 141 -5.61 -14.89 8.91
C VAL A 141 -6.46 -14.19 9.98
N PRO A 142 -5.89 -13.28 10.80
CA PRO A 142 -6.67 -12.45 11.71
C PRO A 142 -7.72 -11.62 10.97
N LYS A 143 -8.88 -11.42 11.62
CA LYS A 143 -10.01 -10.69 11.04
C LYS A 143 -9.66 -9.26 10.66
N GLU A 144 -8.80 -8.62 11.45
CA GLU A 144 -8.29 -7.27 11.22
C GLU A 144 -7.45 -7.20 9.94
N LEU A 145 -6.62 -8.23 9.67
CA LEU A 145 -5.82 -8.30 8.45
C LEU A 145 -6.72 -8.52 7.22
N ALA A 146 -7.72 -9.40 7.34
CA ALA A 146 -8.74 -9.60 6.31
C ALA A 146 -9.51 -8.31 6.00
N LYS A 147 -9.88 -7.53 7.03
CA LYS A 147 -10.52 -6.21 6.87
C LYS A 147 -9.61 -5.26 6.09
N ILE A 148 -8.35 -5.12 6.49
CA ILE A 148 -7.38 -4.26 5.80
C ILE A 148 -7.28 -4.63 4.31
N ARG A 149 -7.21 -5.94 4.01
CA ARG A 149 -7.13 -6.42 2.63
C ARG A 149 -8.42 -6.12 1.85
N PHE A 150 -9.57 -6.37 2.44
CA PHE A 150 -10.85 -6.16 1.78
C PHE A 150 -11.14 -4.68 1.50
N ASP A 151 -10.88 -3.80 2.49
CA ASP A 151 -11.01 -2.35 2.32
C ASP A 151 -10.12 -1.82 1.20
N GLN A 152 -8.89 -2.31 1.11
CA GLN A 152 -7.99 -1.96 0.02
C GLN A 152 -8.55 -2.40 -1.35
N ILE A 153 -9.15 -3.59 -1.44
CA ILE A 153 -9.77 -4.06 -2.68
C ILE A 153 -10.95 -3.17 -3.09
N LEU A 154 -11.82 -2.83 -2.14
CA LEU A 154 -12.94 -1.93 -2.38
C LEU A 154 -12.47 -0.54 -2.84
N ARG A 155 -11.46 0.03 -2.18
CA ARG A 155 -10.88 1.32 -2.57
C ARG A 155 -10.35 1.31 -4.00
N ARG A 156 -9.61 0.27 -4.40
CA ARG A 156 -9.04 0.16 -5.75
C ARG A 156 -10.07 -0.17 -6.83
N GLU A 157 -11.12 -0.91 -6.50
CA GLU A 157 -12.25 -1.09 -7.41
C GLU A 157 -12.92 0.25 -7.71
N TYR A 158 -13.24 0.99 -6.66
CA TYR A 158 -13.85 2.32 -6.78
C TYR A 158 -12.95 3.29 -7.55
N GLU A 159 -11.65 3.27 -7.28
CA GLU A 159 -10.67 4.05 -8.04
C GLU A 159 -10.69 3.72 -9.53
N GLY A 160 -10.69 2.43 -9.89
CA GLY A 160 -10.73 2.00 -11.27
C GLY A 160 -12.01 2.46 -11.98
N GLU A 161 -13.15 2.46 -11.28
CA GLU A 161 -14.43 2.95 -11.78
C GLU A 161 -14.37 4.45 -12.11
N LEU A 162 -13.89 5.27 -11.16
CA LEU A 162 -13.70 6.72 -11.36
C LEU A 162 -12.74 7.02 -12.52
N THR A 163 -11.67 6.23 -12.65
CA THR A 163 -10.66 6.40 -13.69
C THR A 163 -11.20 6.15 -15.09
N ASN A 164 -12.02 5.11 -15.28
CA ASN A 164 -12.62 4.81 -16.57
C ASN A 164 -13.63 5.89 -17.01
N GLY A 165 -14.18 6.68 -16.09
CA GLY A 165 -14.97 7.87 -16.40
C GLY A 165 -14.16 9.10 -16.83
N LEU A 166 -12.87 9.17 -16.49
CA LEU A 166 -12.00 10.35 -16.65
C LEU A 166 -11.04 10.29 -17.86
N THR A 167 -11.01 9.21 -18.63
CA THR A 167 -10.05 8.98 -19.74
C THR A 167 -10.18 9.91 -20.97
N ASN A 168 -10.90 11.03 -20.89
CA ASN A 168 -11.08 11.99 -21.98
C ASN A 168 -10.21 13.26 -21.92
N PHE A 169 -9.27 13.38 -20.97
CA PHE A 169 -8.37 14.54 -20.91
C PHE A 169 -6.91 14.16 -21.24
N SER A 170 -6.42 14.69 -22.36
CA SER A 170 -5.02 14.62 -22.78
C SER A 170 -4.20 15.67 -22.04
N TYR A 171 -3.01 15.30 -21.55
CA TYR A 171 -2.14 16.19 -20.78
C TYR A 171 -0.76 16.40 -21.47
N PRO A 172 -0.20 17.63 -21.39
CA PRO A 172 1.07 17.96 -22.01
C PRO A 172 2.25 17.62 -21.09
N ALA A 173 3.38 17.26 -21.72
CA ALA A 173 4.65 16.99 -21.05
C ALA A 173 5.51 18.26 -20.97
N HIS A 174 5.97 18.64 -19.77
CA HIS A 174 7.10 19.55 -19.62
C HIS A 174 8.15 18.96 -18.65
N ARG A 175 9.40 18.90 -19.13
CA ARG A 175 10.61 18.49 -18.40
C ARG A 175 11.35 19.74 -17.90
N VAL A 176 11.83 19.70 -16.66
CA VAL A 176 13.01 20.46 -16.23
C VAL A 176 13.91 19.53 -15.40
N ASN A 177 15.20 19.53 -15.74
CA ASN A 177 16.28 18.79 -15.10
C ASN A 177 16.73 19.49 -13.81
N GLN A 178 16.32 18.98 -12.66
CA GLN A 178 17.05 19.08 -11.39
C GLN A 178 16.98 17.71 -10.71
N GLN A 179 18.08 17.25 -10.10
CA GLN A 179 18.02 16.04 -9.29
C GLN A 179 17.05 16.31 -8.13
N PRO A 180 16.00 15.49 -7.93
CA PRO A 180 15.01 15.76 -6.91
C PRO A 180 15.64 15.51 -5.54
N GLU A 181 15.63 16.52 -4.68
CA GLU A 181 15.97 16.34 -3.27
C GLU A 181 14.77 15.70 -2.57
N PHE A 182 14.92 14.44 -2.16
CA PHE A 182 13.86 13.70 -1.47
C PHE A 182 13.95 13.90 0.04
N PRO A 183 12.83 14.11 0.73
CA PRO A 183 12.83 14.11 2.19
C PRO A 183 13.12 12.70 2.73
N ASP A 184 13.65 12.62 3.94
CA ASP A 184 13.91 11.35 4.64
C ASP A 184 12.64 10.51 4.86
N VAL A 185 11.52 11.20 5.11
CA VAL A 185 10.20 10.60 5.36
C VAL A 185 9.16 11.46 4.65
N THR A 186 8.12 10.81 4.16
CA THR A 186 6.94 11.47 3.59
C THR A 186 6.33 12.43 4.60
N LYS A 187 6.17 13.68 4.21
CA LYS A 187 5.61 14.74 5.04
C LYS A 187 4.38 15.33 4.38
N ILE A 188 3.36 15.56 5.19
CA ILE A 188 2.14 16.26 4.81
C ILE A 188 2.14 17.56 5.61
N PHE A 189 2.03 18.67 4.90
CA PHE A 189 1.92 20.00 5.45
C PHE A 189 0.55 20.57 5.12
N ALA A 190 0.08 21.47 5.96
CA ALA A 190 -1.14 22.24 5.74
C ALA A 190 -0.77 23.68 5.34
N TYR A 191 -1.52 24.25 4.41
CA TYR A 191 -1.53 25.67 4.13
C TYR A 191 -2.94 26.23 4.33
N TYR A 192 -3.00 27.34 5.04
CA TYR A 192 -4.22 28.10 5.30
C TYR A 192 -4.08 29.44 4.57
N ASP A 193 -5.00 29.73 3.65
CA ASP A 193 -5.06 31.06 3.03
C ASP A 193 -5.73 32.02 4.03
N PRO A 194 -5.04 33.10 4.47
CA PRO A 194 -5.57 34.06 5.43
C PRO A 194 -6.88 34.75 4.99
N HIS A 195 -7.21 34.68 3.70
CA HIS A 195 -8.41 35.26 3.11
C HIS A 195 -9.49 34.22 2.81
N SER A 196 -9.23 32.95 3.08
CA SER A 196 -10.19 31.88 2.87
C SER A 196 -11.20 31.80 4.00
N THR A 197 -12.41 31.41 3.63
CA THR A 197 -13.51 31.11 4.57
C THR A 197 -13.63 29.61 4.83
N PHE A 198 -12.66 28.82 4.40
CA PHE A 198 -12.66 27.37 4.51
C PHE A 198 -12.38 26.94 5.95
N ASP A 199 -13.18 26.02 6.49
CA ASP A 199 -13.00 25.50 7.85
C ASP A 199 -11.99 24.35 7.84
N GLY A 200 -10.71 24.72 7.77
CA GLY A 200 -9.60 23.79 7.62
C GLY A 200 -8.49 24.34 6.74
N PRO A 201 -7.46 23.54 6.43
CA PRO A 201 -6.45 23.95 5.47
C PRO A 201 -7.06 24.07 4.07
N ASP A 202 -6.66 25.08 3.31
CA ASP A 202 -7.04 25.20 1.90
C ASP A 202 -6.32 24.17 1.03
N GLN A 203 -5.09 23.84 1.41
CA GLN A 203 -4.22 22.95 0.67
C GLN A 203 -3.43 22.04 1.60
N LEU A 204 -3.26 20.79 1.19
CA LEU A 204 -2.25 19.89 1.73
C LEU A 204 -1.08 19.78 0.76
N ILE A 205 0.13 20.03 1.26
CA ILE A 205 1.37 19.86 0.50
C ILE A 205 2.01 18.56 0.92
N ILE A 206 2.11 17.63 -0.02
CA ILE A 206 2.53 16.25 0.21
C ILE A 206 3.89 16.06 -0.43
N ARG A 207 4.93 16.01 0.42
CA ARG A 207 6.31 15.72 0.00
C ARG A 207 6.59 14.26 0.25
N LEU A 208 6.61 13.47 -0.82
CA LEU A 208 6.88 12.04 -0.79
C LEU A 208 8.37 11.79 -0.65
N ASP A 209 8.74 10.91 0.27
CA ASP A 209 10.08 10.32 0.27
C ASP A 209 10.25 9.41 -0.97
N TYR A 210 11.51 9.13 -1.32
CA TYR A 210 11.84 8.31 -2.49
C TYR A 210 11.17 6.94 -2.44
N LYS A 211 11.05 6.36 -1.24
CA LYS A 211 10.46 5.04 -1.03
C LYS A 211 8.97 5.04 -1.38
N THR A 212 8.20 5.94 -0.78
CA THR A 212 6.76 6.05 -0.97
C THR A 212 6.44 6.32 -2.44
N LEU A 213 7.26 7.15 -3.09
CA LEU A 213 7.16 7.39 -4.53
C LEU A 213 7.45 6.13 -5.37
N THR A 214 8.51 5.37 -5.05
CA THR A 214 8.93 4.20 -5.86
C THR A 214 8.10 2.95 -5.60
N THR A 215 7.63 2.73 -4.37
CA THR A 215 6.73 1.61 -4.06
C THR A 215 5.34 1.83 -4.65
N GLN A 216 4.97 3.09 -4.93
CA GLN A 216 3.69 3.48 -5.52
C GLN A 216 2.48 2.98 -4.72
N TYR A 217 2.67 2.77 -3.42
CA TYR A 217 1.61 2.37 -2.50
C TYR A 217 0.64 3.53 -2.26
N GLU A 218 -0.61 3.21 -1.93
CA GLU A 218 -1.56 4.18 -1.42
C GLU A 218 -0.99 4.88 -0.17
N LEU A 219 -1.16 6.20 -0.11
CA LEU A 219 -0.84 6.99 1.07
C LEU A 219 -2.15 7.39 1.78
N PRO A 220 -2.49 6.79 2.93
CA PRO A 220 -3.60 7.28 3.74
C PRO A 220 -3.33 8.71 4.20
N ILE A 221 -4.32 9.59 4.06
CA ILE A 221 -4.29 10.95 4.55
C ILE A 221 -5.04 10.98 5.89
N PRO A 222 -4.36 11.18 7.03
CA PRO A 222 -5.01 11.25 8.32
C PRO A 222 -5.98 12.43 8.39
N ARG A 223 -7.20 12.23 8.93
CA ARG A 223 -8.22 13.29 9.05
C ARG A 223 -8.17 14.01 10.40
N ASP A 224 -7.82 13.29 11.46
CA ASP A 224 -7.84 13.82 12.84
C ASP A 224 -6.46 14.28 13.31
N VAL A 225 -5.54 14.55 12.39
CA VAL A 225 -4.18 14.98 12.69
C VAL A 225 -4.01 16.42 12.23
N ARG A 226 -3.53 17.28 13.13
CA ARG A 226 -3.09 18.62 12.76
C ARG A 226 -1.73 18.53 12.07
N PHE A 227 -1.67 18.88 10.79
CA PHE A 227 -0.42 18.92 10.04
C PHE A 227 0.40 20.15 10.40
N GLN A 228 1.70 20.07 10.15
CA GLN A 228 2.58 21.22 10.26
C GLN A 228 2.18 22.27 9.22
N GLU A 229 2.03 23.52 9.66
CA GLU A 229 1.69 24.64 8.80
C GLU A 229 2.91 25.11 8.00
N LEU A 230 2.69 25.38 6.71
CA LEU A 230 3.66 26.02 5.82
C LEU A 230 3.29 27.48 5.63
N GLU A 231 4.22 28.37 5.95
CA GLU A 231 4.10 29.79 5.67
C GLU A 231 4.15 30.06 4.16
N TRP A 232 3.47 31.11 3.71
CA TRP A 232 3.40 31.53 2.31
C TRP A 232 4.78 31.71 1.65
N GLU A 233 5.73 32.31 2.36
CA GLU A 233 7.11 32.48 1.89
C GLU A 233 7.81 31.14 1.61
N ALA A 234 7.51 30.09 2.37
CA ALA A 234 8.10 28.76 2.15
C ALA A 234 7.48 28.02 0.97
N LEU A 235 6.24 28.35 0.57
CA LEU A 235 5.56 27.74 -0.57
C LEU A 235 6.10 28.24 -1.93
N LYS A 236 6.54 29.50 -2.00
CA LYS A 236 7.04 30.11 -3.25
C LYS A 236 8.26 29.39 -3.81
N ASP A 237 9.10 28.84 -2.94
CA ASP A 237 10.38 28.22 -3.32
C ASP A 237 10.25 26.71 -3.58
N ILE A 238 9.07 26.12 -3.35
CA ILE A 238 8.82 24.70 -3.54
C ILE A 238 8.17 24.49 -4.90
N ALA A 239 8.81 23.69 -5.76
CA ALA A 239 8.18 23.21 -6.98
C ALA A 239 7.12 22.16 -6.63
N VAL A 240 5.84 22.53 -6.77
CA VAL A 240 4.70 21.66 -6.44
C VAL A 240 3.91 21.29 -7.69
N GLU A 241 3.60 20.01 -7.84
CA GLU A 241 2.73 19.51 -8.92
C GLU A 241 1.29 19.34 -8.43
N PRO A 242 0.25 19.72 -9.20
CA PRO A 242 -1.12 19.58 -8.75
C PRO A 242 -1.59 18.12 -8.73
N THR A 243 -2.32 17.74 -7.69
CA THR A 243 -3.18 16.55 -7.76
C THR A 243 -4.45 16.89 -8.53
N ILE A 244 -5.11 15.87 -9.07
CA ILE A 244 -6.47 15.97 -9.61
C ILE A 244 -7.41 15.10 -8.78
N SER A 245 -8.73 15.28 -8.94
CA SER A 245 -9.72 14.53 -8.17
C SER A 245 -9.55 13.00 -8.28
N GLY A 246 -9.07 12.49 -9.42
CA GLY A 246 -8.78 11.07 -9.59
C GLY A 246 -7.60 10.55 -8.76
N ASP A 247 -6.69 11.40 -8.29
CA ASP A 247 -5.58 10.99 -7.44
C ASP A 247 -6.01 10.71 -6.00
N ILE A 248 -7.24 11.08 -5.64
CA ILE A 248 -7.73 11.10 -4.27
C ILE A 248 -8.96 10.20 -4.20
N VAL A 249 -8.92 9.26 -3.27
CA VAL A 249 -10.03 8.36 -3.01
C VAL A 249 -10.48 8.55 -1.57
N CYS A 250 -11.77 8.82 -1.39
CA CYS A 250 -12.44 8.70 -0.10
C CYS A 250 -13.33 7.46 -0.14
N PHE A 251 -13.17 6.58 0.84
CA PHE A 251 -14.04 5.42 1.04
C PHE A 251 -14.27 5.24 2.53
N ASP A 252 -15.53 5.16 2.95
CA ASP A 252 -15.93 5.06 4.36
C ASP A 252 -15.26 6.14 5.22
N GLY A 253 -15.21 7.36 4.69
CA GLY A 253 -14.57 8.49 5.34
C GLY A 253 -13.03 8.45 5.41
N GLN A 254 -12.36 7.39 4.95
CA GLN A 254 -10.89 7.31 4.88
C GLN A 254 -10.38 7.90 3.55
N LEU A 255 -9.52 8.93 3.63
CA LEU A 255 -8.87 9.54 2.48
C LEU A 255 -7.55 8.82 2.15
N THR A 256 -7.32 8.57 0.86
CA THR A 256 -6.11 7.94 0.34
C THR A 256 -5.64 8.63 -0.94
N LEU A 257 -4.35 8.92 -1.03
CA LEU A 257 -3.70 9.44 -2.22
C LEU A 257 -3.07 8.29 -3.03
N GLN A 258 -3.38 8.25 -4.32
CA GLN A 258 -3.00 7.20 -5.26
C GLN A 258 -1.65 7.51 -5.91
N ILE A 259 -0.56 7.11 -5.25
CA ILE A 259 0.80 7.49 -5.65
C ILE A 259 1.16 6.98 -7.05
N HIS A 260 0.68 5.80 -7.45
CA HIS A 260 0.93 5.26 -8.79
C HIS A 260 0.42 6.20 -9.90
N ARG A 261 -0.68 6.93 -9.68
CA ARG A 261 -1.24 7.88 -10.66
C ARG A 261 -0.37 9.12 -10.80
N LEU A 262 0.14 9.61 -9.66
CA LEU A 262 1.08 10.73 -9.63
C LEU A 262 2.38 10.37 -10.34
N VAL A 263 2.93 9.19 -10.08
CA VAL A 263 4.13 8.70 -10.77
C VAL A 263 3.88 8.48 -12.26
N PHE A 264 2.71 7.98 -12.63
CA PHE A 264 2.33 7.86 -14.04
C PHE A 264 2.27 9.23 -14.74
N ARG A 265 1.72 10.26 -14.08
CA ARG A 265 1.57 11.61 -14.66
C ARG A 265 2.87 12.41 -14.69
N TYR A 266 3.63 12.38 -13.60
CA TYR A 266 4.75 13.30 -13.36
C TYR A 266 6.12 12.61 -13.40
N GLY A 267 6.14 11.28 -13.47
CA GLY A 267 7.36 10.48 -13.37
C GLY A 267 7.94 10.47 -11.96
N LEU A 268 9.05 9.74 -11.79
CA LEU A 268 9.75 9.62 -10.50
C LEU A 268 10.58 10.86 -10.13
N SER A 269 10.72 11.83 -11.03
CA SER A 269 11.47 13.07 -10.78
C SER A 269 10.70 14.10 -9.96
N LYS A 270 9.40 13.88 -9.73
CA LYS A 270 8.53 14.81 -9.00
C LYS A 270 8.04 14.12 -7.73
N ASN A 271 8.21 14.79 -6.60
CA ASN A 271 7.96 14.22 -5.29
C ASN A 271 7.12 15.12 -4.38
N THR A 272 6.72 16.29 -4.86
CA THR A 272 5.97 17.27 -4.06
C THR A 272 4.68 17.61 -4.78
N PHE A 273 3.55 17.35 -4.12
CA PHE A 273 2.22 17.46 -4.70
C PHE A 273 1.31 18.35 -3.86
N VAL A 274 0.43 19.12 -4.52
CA VAL A 274 -0.60 19.93 -3.85
C VAL A 274 -1.96 19.28 -4.01
N MET A 275 -2.62 19.09 -2.88
CA MET A 275 -4.00 18.63 -2.77
C MET A 275 -4.87 19.79 -2.32
N HIS A 276 -5.83 20.20 -3.15
CA HIS A 276 -6.79 21.24 -2.79
C HIS A 276 -7.92 20.64 -1.95
N MET A 277 -8.15 21.18 -0.76
CA MET A 277 -9.13 20.61 0.15
C MET A 277 -10.58 20.80 -0.31
N ARG A 278 -10.84 21.78 -1.19
CA ARG A 278 -12.13 21.92 -1.87
C ARG A 278 -12.47 20.71 -2.75
N ASP A 279 -11.49 20.14 -3.44
CA ASP A 279 -11.69 18.91 -4.23
C ASP A 279 -11.92 17.71 -3.31
N VAL A 280 -11.21 17.68 -2.18
CA VAL A 280 -11.36 16.64 -1.16
C VAL A 280 -12.75 16.65 -0.54
N GLU A 281 -13.30 17.82 -0.21
CA GLU A 281 -14.68 17.93 0.31
C GLU A 281 -15.71 17.39 -0.67
N GLN A 282 -15.59 17.71 -1.95
CA GLN A 282 -16.49 17.16 -2.98
C GLN A 282 -16.41 15.64 -3.05
N ILE A 283 -15.21 15.07 -2.90
CA ILE A 283 -15.01 13.61 -2.88
C ILE A 283 -15.62 12.99 -1.62
N ILE A 284 -15.45 13.62 -0.45
CA ILE A 284 -16.06 13.16 0.82
C ILE A 284 -17.59 13.21 0.73
N GLU A 285 -18.16 14.30 0.21
CA GLU A 285 -19.61 14.40 0.02
C GLU A 285 -20.13 13.31 -0.91
N THR A 286 -19.37 12.98 -1.95
CA THR A 286 -19.72 11.92 -2.90
C THR A 286 -19.66 10.54 -2.22
N ASP A 287 -18.60 10.24 -1.47
CA ASP A 287 -18.47 9.01 -0.66
C ASP A 287 -19.66 8.85 0.30
N GLN A 288 -19.99 9.89 1.08
CA GLN A 288 -21.13 9.86 2.00
C GLN A 288 -22.47 9.58 1.31
N ARG A 289 -22.66 10.05 0.07
CA ARG A 289 -23.86 9.76 -0.74
C ARG A 289 -23.87 8.33 -1.25
N VAL A 290 -22.72 7.77 -1.59
CA VAL A 290 -22.58 6.39 -2.06
C VAL A 290 -22.77 5.41 -0.90
N THR A 291 -22.15 5.64 0.26
CA THR A 291 -22.27 4.79 1.45
C THR A 291 -23.70 4.74 1.98
N ARG A 292 -24.47 5.83 1.84
CA ARG A 292 -25.93 5.85 2.15
C ARG A 292 -26.80 5.02 1.20
N LYS A 293 -26.30 4.60 0.04
CA LYS A 293 -27.02 3.66 -0.85
C LYS A 293 -26.79 2.19 -0.49
N PHE A 294 -25.79 1.90 0.33
CA PHE A 294 -25.41 0.56 0.76
C PHE A 294 -25.67 0.29 2.24
N ASN A 295 -26.30 1.25 2.94
CA ASN A 295 -26.91 1.09 4.28
C ASN A 295 -28.43 1.08 4.16
#